data_AF-A0A084Y4T7-F1
#
_entry.id   AF-A0A084Y4T7-F1
#
_cell.length_a   1.000
_cell.length_b   1.000
_cell.length_c   1.000
_cell.angle_alpha   90.00
_cell.angle_beta   90.00
_cell.angle_gamma   90.00
#
_symmetry.space_group_name_H-M   'P 1'
#
loop_
_entity.id
_entity.type
_entity.pdbx_description
1 polymer ?
#
loop_
_entity_poly.entity_id
_entity_poly.type
_entity_poly.pdbx_seq_one_letter_code
_entity_poly.pdbx_strand_id
1 'polypeptide(L)'
;MASTMQLTAIIEREGAEYISICPELDIASQGATIEKACDNLQEAIELFFETADSSEIATRLHDEVFVTRVEVAVGRDLCRLLGDHGFEVVGSVAATRSCRSGQQAPP
;
A
#
# COMPACT_ATOMS: atom_id res chain seq x y z
N MET A 1 -5.43 -19.84 -27.43
CA MET A 1 -6.30 -18.74 -26.98
C MET A 1 -5.58 -18.09 -25.83
N ALA A 2 -5.25 -16.80 -25.92
CA ALA A 2 -4.68 -16.09 -24.78
C ALA A 2 -5.84 -15.58 -23.92
N SER A 3 -5.86 -15.95 -22.65
CA SER A 3 -6.79 -15.39 -21.67
C SER A 3 -6.10 -14.23 -20.97
N THR A 4 -6.82 -13.13 -20.76
CA THR A 4 -6.31 -11.97 -20.03
C THR A 4 -6.62 -12.12 -18.55
N MET A 5 -5.63 -11.83 -17.70
CA MET A 5 -5.78 -11.72 -16.26
C MET A 5 -5.56 -10.26 -15.86
N GLN A 6 -6.36 -9.75 -14.92
CA GLN A 6 -6.17 -8.42 -14.35
C GLN A 6 -5.47 -8.57 -13.00
N LEU A 7 -4.42 -7.78 -12.78
CA LEU A 7 -3.65 -7.73 -11.54
C LEU A 7 -3.57 -6.28 -11.05
N THR A 8 -3.27 -6.09 -9.77
CA THR A 8 -3.10 -4.77 -9.17
C THR A 8 -1.70 -4.22 -9.44
N ALA A 9 -1.61 -2.93 -9.74
CA ALA A 9 -0.34 -2.20 -9.76
C ALA A 9 -0.39 -1.07 -8.74
N ILE A 10 0.52 -1.09 -7.76
CA ILE A 10 0.77 0.02 -6.83
C ILE A 10 1.95 0.80 -7.39
N ILE A 11 1.79 2.12 -7.56
CA ILE A 11 2.81 2.96 -8.18
C ILE A 11 3.22 4.05 -7.20
N GLU A 12 4.51 4.16 -6.95
CA GLU A 12 5.12 5.12 -6.04
C GLU A 12 6.18 5.93 -6.77
N ARG A 13 6.34 7.20 -6.38
CA ARG A 13 7.40 8.04 -6.93
C ARG A 13 8.62 7.97 -6.01
N GLU A 14 9.72 7.43 -6.51
CA GLU A 14 10.99 7.37 -5.79
C GLU A 14 12.03 8.26 -6.50
N GLY A 15 12.31 9.41 -5.89
CA GLY A 15 13.25 10.39 -6.46
C GLY A 15 12.79 10.93 -7.82
N ALA A 16 13.48 10.52 -8.88
CA ALA A 16 13.21 10.94 -10.26
C ALA A 16 12.45 9.87 -11.08
N GLU A 17 12.23 8.69 -10.51
CA GLU A 17 11.59 7.55 -11.18
C GLU A 17 10.28 7.16 -10.47
N TYR A 18 9.53 6.28 -11.13
CA TYR A 18 8.36 5.63 -10.58
C TYR A 18 8.67 4.15 -10.39
N ILE A 19 8.33 3.63 -9.21
CA ILE A 19 8.39 2.22 -8.87
C ILE A 19 6.97 1.67 -8.98
N SER A 20 6.81 0.54 -9.65
CA SER A 20 5.54 -0.17 -9.81
C SER A 20 5.64 -1.54 -9.18
N ILE A 21 4.63 -1.94 -8.40
CA ILE A 21 4.61 -3.19 -7.63
C ILE A 21 3.30 -3.93 -7.90
N CYS A 22 3.41 -5.20 -8.25
CA CYS A 22 2.31 -6.15 -8.31
C CYS A 22 2.30 -6.98 -7.02
N PRO A 23 1.43 -6.65 -6.05
CA PRO A 23 1.40 -7.35 -4.78
C PRO A 23 1.05 -8.83 -4.95
N GLU A 24 0.17 -9.20 -5.89
CA GLU A 24 -0.28 -10.59 -6.12
C GLU A 24 0.84 -11.58 -6.47
N LEU A 25 1.98 -11.09 -6.96
CA LEU A 25 3.12 -11.92 -7.38
C LEU A 25 4.42 -11.56 -6.66
N ASP A 26 4.41 -10.52 -5.83
CA ASP A 26 5.60 -9.88 -5.27
C ASP A 26 6.63 -9.53 -6.36
N ILE A 27 6.16 -8.87 -7.43
CA ILE A 27 7.00 -8.42 -8.55
C ILE A 27 7.01 -6.90 -8.58
N ALA A 28 8.20 -6.32 -8.75
CA ALA A 28 8.37 -4.88 -8.90
C ALA A 28 9.12 -4.55 -10.18
N SER A 29 8.88 -3.34 -10.69
CA SER A 29 9.58 -2.75 -11.81
C SER A 29 9.70 -1.23 -11.61
N GLN A 30 10.39 -0.55 -12.53
CA GLN A 30 10.53 0.91 -12.46
C GLN A 30 10.51 1.56 -13.84
N GLY A 31 10.21 2.85 -13.89
CA GLY A 31 10.26 3.64 -15.11
C GLY A 31 10.33 5.15 -14.85
N ALA A 32 10.83 5.91 -15.83
CA ALA A 32 10.93 7.37 -15.72
C ALA A 32 9.57 8.08 -15.72
N THR A 33 8.51 7.40 -16.17
CA THR A 33 7.12 7.87 -16.12
C THR A 33 6.21 6.78 -15.57
N ILE A 34 4.99 7.16 -15.18
CA ILE A 34 3.96 6.22 -14.71
C ILE A 34 3.70 5.15 -15.78
N GLU A 35 3.53 5.57 -17.03
CA GLU A 35 3.29 4.67 -18.16
C GLU A 35 4.44 3.70 -18.34
N LYS A 36 5.69 4.19 -18.30
CA LYS A 36 6.85 3.30 -18.47
C LYS A 36 7.01 2.32 -17.31
N ALA A 37 6.69 2.73 -16.09
CA ALA A 37 6.71 1.83 -14.94
C ALA A 37 5.62 0.75 -15.05
N CYS A 38 4.43 1.08 -15.56
CA CYS A 38 3.37 0.11 -15.85
C CYS A 38 3.78 -0.86 -16.95
N ASP A 39 4.27 -0.36 -18.08
CA ASP A 39 4.69 -1.19 -19.22
C ASP A 39 5.79 -2.18 -18.80
N ASN A 40 6.80 -1.69 -18.06
CA ASN A 40 7.88 -2.53 -17.58
C ASN A 40 7.41 -3.55 -16.52
N LEU A 41 6.39 -3.24 -15.71
CA LEU A 41 5.80 -4.20 -14.77
C LEU A 41 5.02 -5.28 -15.52
N GLN A 42 4.26 -4.91 -16.54
CA GLN A 42 3.54 -5.86 -17.39
C GLN A 42 4.53 -6.83 -18.05
N GLU A 43 5.59 -6.32 -18.67
CA GLU A 43 6.63 -7.15 -19.29
C GLU A 43 7.27 -8.11 -18.27
N ALA A 44 7.56 -7.64 -17.05
CA ALA A 44 8.14 -8.46 -15.99
C ALA A 44 7.18 -9.59 -15.54
N ILE A 45 5.88 -9.31 -15.44
CA ILE A 45 4.86 -10.29 -15.09
C ILE A 45 4.68 -11.33 -16.21
N GLU A 46 4.64 -10.89 -17.47
CA GLU A 46 4.55 -11.79 -18.63
C GLU A 46 5.76 -12.73 -18.68
N LEU A 47 6.97 -12.18 -18.47
CA LEU A 47 8.20 -12.96 -18.42
C LEU A 47 8.20 -13.95 -17.24
N PHE A 48 7.68 -13.55 -16.08
CA PHE A 48 7.52 -14.45 -14.93
C PHE A 48 6.64 -15.65 -15.29
N PHE A 49 5.47 -15.44 -15.90
CA PHE A 49 4.60 -16.55 -16.30
C PHE A 49 5.17 -17.41 -17.43
N GLU A 50 6.03 -16.85 -18.29
CA GLU A 50 6.72 -17.62 -19.34
C GLU A 50 7.82 -18.54 -18.77
N THR A 51 8.50 -18.11 -17.71
CA THR A 51 9.75 -18.72 -17.25
C THR A 51 9.65 -19.47 -15.92
N ALA A 52 8.73 -19.08 -15.03
CA ALA A 52 8.53 -19.71 -13.74
C ALA A 52 7.89 -21.09 -13.92
N ASP A 53 8.33 -22.05 -13.11
CA ASP A 53 7.66 -23.34 -13.05
C ASP A 53 6.33 -23.25 -12.29
N SER A 54 5.47 -24.24 -12.49
CA SER A 54 4.12 -24.24 -11.92
C SER A 54 4.12 -24.23 -10.39
N SER A 55 5.18 -24.72 -9.74
CA SER A 55 5.27 -24.72 -8.27
C SER A 55 5.61 -23.33 -7.75
N GLU A 56 6.48 -22.58 -8.44
CA GLU A 56 6.75 -21.18 -8.12
C GLU A 56 5.50 -20.32 -8.33
N ILE A 57 4.80 -20.47 -9.46
CA ILE A 57 3.57 -19.73 -9.75
C ILE A 57 2.52 -19.98 -8.65
N ALA A 58 2.28 -21.25 -8.28
CA ALA A 58 1.33 -21.60 -7.24
C ALA A 58 1.73 -21.11 -5.84
N THR A 59 3.03 -20.86 -5.61
CA THR A 59 3.53 -20.35 -4.33
C THR A 59 3.42 -18.84 -4.24
N ARG A 60 3.69 -18.13 -5.34
CA ARG A 60 3.75 -16.67 -5.36
C ARG A 60 2.42 -16.00 -5.70
N LEU A 61 1.61 -16.60 -6.56
CA LEU A 61 0.32 -16.05 -6.95
C LEU A 61 -0.70 -16.18 -5.82
N HIS A 62 -1.07 -15.07 -5.19
CA HIS A 62 -2.14 -15.01 -4.19
C HIS A 62 -3.27 -14.09 -4.63
N ASP A 63 -4.51 -14.53 -4.38
CA ASP A 63 -5.75 -13.88 -4.78
C ASP A 63 -6.30 -12.89 -3.75
N GLU A 64 -5.81 -12.95 -2.51
CA GLU A 64 -6.30 -12.12 -1.39
C GLU A 64 -5.43 -10.86 -1.15
N VAL A 65 -5.44 -9.92 -2.12
CA VAL A 65 -4.84 -8.60 -1.92
C VAL A 65 -5.90 -7.57 -1.55
N PHE A 66 -5.79 -6.98 -0.36
CA PHE A 66 -6.68 -5.91 0.10
C PHE A 66 -5.96 -4.56 0.14
N VAL A 67 -6.26 -3.68 -0.81
CA VAL A 67 -5.79 -2.28 -0.80
C VAL A 67 -6.88 -1.40 -0.18
N THR A 68 -6.63 -0.87 1.03
CA THR A 68 -7.59 -0.01 1.74
C THR A 68 -6.89 1.13 2.49
N ARG A 69 -7.67 2.13 2.89
CA ARG A 69 -7.20 3.25 3.72
C ARG A 69 -7.43 2.91 5.19
N VAL A 70 -6.45 3.23 6.04
CA VAL A 70 -6.56 3.11 7.49
C VAL A 70 -6.38 4.48 8.13
N GLU A 71 -7.17 4.76 9.16
CA GLU A 71 -7.04 5.96 9.98
C GLU A 71 -6.18 5.66 11.21
N VAL A 72 -5.21 6.52 11.51
CA VAL A 72 -4.29 6.35 12.64
C VAL A 72 -4.22 7.61 13.49
N ALA A 73 -4.19 7.43 14.81
CA ALA A 73 -3.99 8.54 15.73
C ALA A 73 -2.51 8.96 15.72
N VAL A 74 -2.24 10.19 15.29
CA VAL A 74 -0.90 10.80 15.33
C VAL A 74 -0.78 11.75 16.52
N GLY A 75 0.37 11.71 17.22
CA GLY A 75 0.64 12.61 18.35
C GLY A 75 0.68 14.07 17.91
N ARG A 76 0.32 15.00 18.80
CA ARG A 76 0.22 16.44 18.49
C ARG A 76 1.49 17.05 17.89
N ASP A 77 2.66 16.61 18.35
CA ASP A 77 3.94 17.10 17.84
C ASP A 77 4.21 16.60 16.40
N LEU A 78 3.69 15.41 16.06
CA LEU A 78 3.80 14.83 14.73
C LEU A 78 2.82 15.46 13.74
N CYS A 79 1.63 15.88 14.17
CA CYS A 79 0.65 16.54 13.29
C CYS A 79 1.22 17.79 12.60
N ARG A 80 2.04 18.57 13.32
CA ARG A 80 2.66 19.78 12.76
C ARG A 80 3.68 19.43 11.67
N LEU A 81 4.54 18.45 11.94
CA LEU A 81 5.54 17.99 10.99
C LEU A 81 4.90 17.41 9.72
N LEU A 82 3.82 16.65 9.86
CA LEU A 82 3.08 16.09 8.72
C LEU A 82 2.48 17.19 7.83
N GLY A 83 1.97 18.27 8.43
CA GLY A 83 1.48 19.43 7.69
C GLY A 83 2.57 20.12 6.86
N ASP A 84 3.80 20.23 7.39
CA ASP A 84 4.94 20.82 6.67
C ASP A 84 5.37 19.96 5.45
N HIS A 85 5.03 18.67 5.44
CA HIS A 85 5.27 17.73 4.34
C HIS A 85 4.03 17.54 3.42
N GLY A 86 2.98 18.33 3.59
CA GLY A 86 1.79 18.31 2.72
C GLY A 86 0.80 17.18 3.00
N PHE A 87 0.90 16.52 4.16
CA PHE A 87 -0.08 15.53 4.60
C PHE A 87 -1.20 16.20 5.39
N GLU A 88 -2.46 16.03 4.96
CA GLU A 88 -3.63 16.51 5.68
C GLU A 88 -4.03 15.50 6.77
N VAL A 89 -4.11 15.96 8.03
CA VAL A 89 -4.59 15.13 9.15
C VAL A 89 -6.11 15.23 9.21
N VAL A 90 -6.78 14.19 8.74
CA VAL A 90 -8.25 14.08 8.75
C VAL A 90 -8.71 13.47 10.08
N GLY A 91 -9.64 14.14 10.77
CA GLY A 91 -10.29 13.61 11.97
C GLY A 91 -9.54 13.90 13.28
N SER A 92 -10.13 14.74 14.14
CA SER A 92 -9.72 14.83 15.54
C SER A 92 -10.15 13.55 16.25
N VAL A 93 -9.21 12.64 16.56
CA VAL A 93 -9.42 11.65 17.63
C VAL A 93 -9.52 12.45 18.93
N ALA A 94 -10.74 12.88 19.27
CA ALA A 94 -11.02 13.62 20.48
C ALA A 94 -10.48 12.79 21.65
N ALA A 95 -9.48 13.35 22.32
CA ALA A 95 -8.81 12.75 23.44
C ALA A 95 -9.83 12.16 24.42
N THR A 96 -9.89 10.83 24.51
CA THR A 96 -10.50 10.16 25.65
C THR A 96 -9.67 10.56 26.87
N ARG A 97 -10.13 11.60 27.55
CA ARG A 97 -9.64 12.02 28.86
C ARG A 97 -9.68 10.81 29.78
N SER A 98 -8.52 10.21 30.00
CA SER A 98 -8.22 9.51 31.23
C SER A 98 -8.25 10.54 32.36
N CYS A 99 -9.43 10.72 32.96
CA CYS A 99 -9.59 11.26 34.31
C CYS A 99 -10.73 10.48 34.97
N ARG A 100 -10.44 9.25 35.43
CA ARG A 100 -11.20 8.66 36.53
C ARG A 100 -10.89 9.45 37.80
N SER A 101 -11.58 10.57 37.98
CA SER A 101 -11.73 11.20 39.30
C SER A 101 -13.19 11.05 39.71
N GLY A 102 -13.44 10.12 40.63
CA GLY A 102 -14.66 10.07 41.44
C GLY A 102 -15.89 9.43 40.78
N GLN A 103 -15.98 8.10 40.82
CA GLN A 103 -17.29 7.45 40.99
C GLN A 103 -17.15 6.39 42.08
N GLN A 104 -17.77 6.74 43.20
CA GLN A 104 -17.95 5.94 44.39
C GLN A 104 -18.82 4.72 44.03
N ALA A 105 -18.40 3.52 44.43
CA ALA A 105 -19.21 2.32 44.29
C ALA A 105 -20.48 2.44 45.17
N PRO A 106 -21.67 2.03 44.69
CA PRO A 106 -22.82 1.86 45.56
C PRO A 106 -22.62 0.62 46.47
N PRO A 107 -23.33 0.55 47.62
CA PRO A 107 -23.10 -0.45 48.67
C PRO A 107 -23.36 -1.89 48.22
#